data_AF-A0AAD6MIC8-F1
#
_entry.id   AF-A0AAD6MIC8-F1
#
_cell.length_a   1.000
_cell.length_b   1.000
_cell.length_c   1.000
_cell.angle_alpha   90.00
_cell.angle_beta   90.00
_cell.angle_gamma   90.00
#
_symmetry.space_group_name_H-M   'P 1'
#
loop_
_entity.id
_entity.type
_entity.pdbx_description
1 polymer ?
#
loop_
_entity_poly.entity_id
_entity_poly.type
_entity_poly.pdbx_seq_one_letter_code
_entity_poly.pdbx_strand_id
1 'polypeptide(L)' 'MLLYIYVKFHVQPPEGWEGGIGFISKEMIQSHCPPPATDVQILRCGPPPMNKAMAAHLNDLGYTAQTQFQF' A
#
# COMPACT_ATOMS: atom_id res chain seq x y z
N MET A 1 1.27 -13.40 6.13
CA MET A 1 1.81 -12.16 6.75
C MET A 1 0.93 -11.01 6.28
N LEU A 2 0.13 -10.42 7.18
CA LEU A 2 -0.75 -9.29 6.87
C LEU A 2 0.09 -8.02 6.98
N LEU A 3 0.28 -7.26 5.90
CA LEU A 3 1.03 -6.02 5.97
C LEU A 3 0.11 -4.82 5.73
N TYR A 4 -0.11 -4.05 6.80
CA TYR A 4 -0.83 -2.80 6.74
C TYR A 4 0.18 -1.68 6.46
N ILE A 5 0.22 -1.15 5.24
CA ILE A 5 0.91 0.12 5.00
C ILE A 5 0.05 1.21 5.65
N TYR A 6 0.45 1.67 6.83
CA TYR A 6 -0.14 2.82 7.49
C TYR A 6 0.46 4.10 6.89
N VAL A 7 -0.18 4.64 5.85
CA VAL A 7 0.12 5.99 5.37
C VAL A 7 -0.82 6.98 6.05
N LYS A 8 -0.25 7.88 6.86
CA LYS A 8 -1.02 8.97 7.46
C LYS A 8 -1.14 10.09 6.42
N PHE A 9 -2.34 10.29 5.89
CA PHE A 9 -2.65 11.37 4.92
C PHE A 9 -2.68 12.78 5.53
N HIS A 10 -2.41 12.93 6.83
CA HIS A 10 -2.40 14.24 7.47
C HIS A 10 -1.07 14.96 7.24
N VAL A 11 -1.17 16.27 6.97
CA VAL A 11 -0.05 17.19 6.69
C VAL A 11 0.94 17.29 7.85
N GLN A 12 0.54 16.91 9.07
CA GLN A 12 1.44 16.85 10.22
C GLN A 12 1.31 15.48 10.94
N PRO A 13 2.34 14.62 10.83
CA PRO A 13 2.44 13.47 11.71
C PRO A 13 2.74 13.93 13.15
N PRO A 14 2.44 13.10 14.16
CA PRO A 14 2.82 13.42 15.53
C PRO A 14 4.35 13.44 15.67
N GLU A 15 4.83 14.09 16.74
CA GLU A 15 6.24 14.02 17.12
C GLU A 15 6.67 12.56 17.32
N GLY A 16 7.79 12.15 16.72
CA GLY A 16 8.29 10.77 16.76
C GLY A 16 7.70 9.81 15.72
N TRP A 17 6.99 10.29 14.69
CA TRP A 17 6.53 9.42 13.60
C TRP A 17 7.66 9.00 12.65
N GLU A 18 7.87 7.70 12.53
CA GLU A 18 8.90 7.12 11.66
C GLU A 18 8.32 6.51 10.35
N GLY A 19 6.99 6.58 10.17
CA GLY A 19 6.31 6.02 8.99
C GLY A 19 6.27 6.97 7.79
N GLY A 20 5.62 6.51 6.71
CA GLY A 20 5.39 7.33 5.52
C GLY A 20 4.42 8.49 5.76
N ILE A 21 4.68 9.63 5.12
CA ILE A 21 3.83 10.84 5.13
C ILE A 21 3.38 11.13 3.69
N GLY A 22 2.12 11.52 3.51
CA GLY A 22 1.59 11.93 2.20
C GLY A 22 0.72 10.87 1.52
N PHE A 23 0.81 10.75 0.20
CA PHE A 23 0.13 9.70 -0.57
C PHE A 23 1.03 8.47 -0.73
N ILE A 24 0.42 7.29 -0.90
CA ILE A 24 1.15 6.05 -1.19
C ILE A 24 1.92 6.22 -2.51
N SER A 25 3.20 5.83 -2.53
CA SER A 25 4.02 5.75 -3.74
C SER A 25 4.47 4.32 -4.03
N LYS A 26 5.00 4.07 -5.24
CA LYS A 26 5.52 2.74 -5.62
C LYS A 26 6.69 2.31 -4.75
N GLU A 27 7.56 3.26 -4.41
CA GLU A 27 8.76 3.04 -3.59
C GLU A 27 8.38 2.60 -2.17
N MET A 28 7.33 3.20 -1.60
CA MET A 28 6.80 2.75 -0.30
C MET A 28 6.30 1.31 -0.38
N ILE A 29 5.59 0.94 -1.45
CA ILE A 29 5.09 -0.43 -1.63
C ILE A 29 6.27 -1.39 -1.77
N GLN A 30 7.28 -1.10 -2.59
CA GLN A 30 8.42 -1.98 -2.77
C GLN A 30 9.28 -2.14 -1.50
N SER A 31 9.34 -1.11 -0.65
CA SER A 31 10.13 -1.14 0.58
C SER A 31 9.45 -1.92 1.70
N HIS A 32 8.11 -1.96 1.70
CA HIS A 32 7.34 -2.54 2.81
C HIS A 32 6.66 -3.86 2.42
N CYS A 33 6.13 -3.98 1.20
CA CYS A 33 5.48 -5.19 0.73
C CYS A 33 6.46 -6.22 0.17
N PRO A 34 6.16 -7.53 0.32
CA PRO A 34 6.90 -8.57 -0.38
C PRO A 34 6.74 -8.42 -1.89
N PRO A 35 7.75 -8.80 -2.70
CA PRO A 35 7.65 -8.72 -4.16
C PRO A 35 6.48 -9.57 -4.70
N PRO A 36 6.00 -9.30 -5.92
CA PRO A 36 4.96 -10.10 -6.56
C PRO A 36 5.35 -11.58 -6.63
N ALA A 37 4.50 -12.45 -6.10
CA ALA A 37 4.63 -13.90 -6.16
C ALA A 37 3.24 -14.56 -6.10
N THR A 38 3.16 -15.83 -6.49
CA THR A 38 1.89 -16.57 -6.57
C THR A 38 1.26 -16.88 -5.21
N ASP A 39 2.05 -16.82 -4.14
CA ASP A 39 1.66 -17.07 -2.74
C ASP A 39 1.50 -15.78 -1.92
N VAL A 40 1.58 -14.62 -2.56
CA VAL A 40 1.44 -13.30 -1.94
C VAL A 40 0.04 -12.74 -2.18
N GLN A 41 -0.60 -12.27 -1.11
CA GLN A 41 -1.85 -11.53 -1.16
C GLN A 41 -1.67 -10.16 -0.52
N ILE A 42 -1.94 -9.10 -1.28
CA ILE A 42 -1.99 -7.72 -0.79
C ILE A 42 -3.42 -7.39 -0.39
N LEU A 43 -3.60 -7.01 0.88
CA LEU A 43 -4.89 -6.57 1.39
C LEU A 43 -4.92 -5.05 1.47
N ARG A 44 -6.01 -4.45 1.01
CA ARG A 44 -6.18 -3.01 0.93
C ARG A 44 -7.44 -2.61 1.67
N CYS A 45 -7.34 -1.61 2.54
CA CYS A 45 -8.45 -1.02 3.26
C CYS A 45 -8.18 0.47 3.39
N GLY A 46 -9.18 1.29 3.14
CA GLY A 46 -9.06 2.75 3.16
C GLY A 46 -10.09 3.44 2.26
N PRO A 47 -10.04 4.78 2.16
CA PRO A 47 -10.95 5.55 1.32
C PRO A 47 -10.89 5.10 -0.16
N PRO A 48 -12.00 5.17 -0.92
CA PRO A 48 -12.02 4.73 -2.31
C PRO A 48 -10.91 5.33 -3.20
N PRO A 49 -10.53 6.62 -3.08
CA PRO A 49 -9.42 7.18 -3.84
C PRO A 49 -8.06 6.54 -3.51
N MET A 50 -7.81 6.21 -2.23
CA MET A 50 -6.59 5.53 -1.79
C MET A 50 -6.53 4.12 -2.35
N ASN A 51 -7.61 3.34 -2.25
CA ASN A 51 -7.65 1.98 -2.79
C ASN A 51 -7.42 1.98 -4.30
N LYS A 52 -7.99 2.94 -5.03
CA LYS A 52 -7.78 3.09 -6.48
C LYS A 52 -6.31 3.39 -6.81
N ALA A 53 -5.67 4.32 -6.09
CA ALA A 53 -4.26 4.64 -6.28
C ALA A 53 -3.35 3.44 -5.95
N MET A 54 -3.64 2.75 -4.85
CA MET A 54 -2.90 1.55 -4.44
C MET A 54 -3.00 0.44 -5.49
N ALA A 55 -4.19 0.20 -6.06
CA ALA A 55 -4.36 -0.78 -7.16
C ALA A 55 -3.49 -0.42 -8.37
N ALA A 56 -3.49 0.86 -8.77
CA ALA A 56 -2.72 1.31 -9.91
C ALA A 56 -1.22 1.07 -9.71
N HIS A 57 -0.68 1.42 -8.54
CA HIS A 57 0.72 1.17 -8.22
C HIS A 57 1.06 -0.32 -8.14
N LEU A 58 0.20 -1.13 -7.54
CA LEU A 58 0.37 -2.58 -7.50
C LEU A 58 0.37 -3.19 -8.91
N ASN A 59 -0.54 -2.78 -9.78
CA ASN A 59 -0.57 -3.23 -11.17
C ASN A 59 0.72 -2.87 -11.90
N ASP A 60 1.20 -1.64 -11.75
CA ASP A 60 2.46 -1.17 -12.35
C ASP A 60 3.69 -1.93 -11.84
N LEU A 61 3.62 -2.43 -10.61
CA LEU A 61 4.68 -3.24 -9.98
C LEU A 61 4.55 -4.74 -10.29
N GLY A 62 3.54 -5.17 -11.05
CA GLY A 62 3.36 -6.55 -11.48
C GLY A 62 2.51 -7.42 -10.55
N TYR A 63 1.86 -6.84 -9.54
CA TYR A 63 0.87 -7.57 -8.74
C TYR A 63 -0.42 -7.71 -9.56
N THR A 64 -0.96 -8.92 -9.64
CA THR A 64 -2.17 -9.19 -10.42
C THR A 64 -3.43 -8.88 -9.60
N ALA A 65 -4.58 -8.76 -10.28
CA ALA A 65 -5.86 -8.55 -9.61
C ALA A 65 -6.22 -9.68 -8.63
N GLN A 66 -5.77 -10.91 -8.90
CA GLN A 66 -5.99 -12.07 -8.03
C GLN A 66 -5.21 -11.96 -6.72
N THR A 67 -4.01 -11.38 -6.77
CA THR A 67 -3.16 -11.12 -5.59
C THR A 67 -3.57 -9.87 -4.80
N GLN A 68 -4.68 -9.22 -5.17
CA GLN A 68 -5.17 -8.01 -4.52
C GLN A 68 -6.57 -8.20 -3.97
N PHE A 69 -6.76 -7.99 -2.67
CA PHE A 69 -8.08 -8.00 -2.04
C PHE A 69 -8.38 -6.62 -1.42
N GLN A 70 -9.60 -6.13 -1.63
CA GLN A 70 -10.08 -4.89 -1.03
C GLN A 70 -11.20 -5.23 -0.05
N PHE A 71 -11.06 -4.78 1.20
CA PHE A 71 -12.10 -4.87 2.22
C PHE A 71 -13.25 -3.88 1.97
#